data_AF-A0A0F8YIX0-F1
#
_entry.id   AF-A0A0F8YIX0-F1
#
_cell.length_a   1.000
_cell.length_b   1.000
_cell.length_c   1.000
_cell.angle_alpha   90.00
_cell.angle_beta   90.00
_cell.angle_gamma   90.00
#
_symmetry.space_group_name_H-M   'P 1'
#
loop_
_entity.id
_entity.type
_entity.pdbx_description
1 polymer ?
#
loop_
_entity_poly.entity_id
_entity_poly.type
_entity_poly.pdbx_seq_one_letter_code
_entity_poly.pdbx_strand_id
1 'polypeptide(L)'
;KLNYLSQLSVDTAHHVITDIRAYNADGKDNQQLPDIVKRLQARLWRQGLIWENCVADTGYSSGENYAMLEQRGLKSFIPPHGTYKVGPEGFTYIKEEDHYLCPRGKAIPFRKVFLDSRTKTKKKAYRASSKICKGCPLREGCLGKVNEKQFSVTYHRDEYERNIQRVESPQGRYMKGKRQGTVEPVFGTLTQFMGLRKINTIGLAQANKVMHLSAIAYNLKKYLKFEQGGSKSGAGVLALAKRTFRLLFGAYIKHQNWSTTSRPTRKKAP
;
A
#
# COMPACT_ATOMS: atom_id res chain seq x y z
N LYS A 1 23.57 8.94 10.97
CA LYS A 1 22.51 9.89 10.57
C LYS A 1 21.16 9.19 10.71
N LEU A 2 20.25 9.70 11.54
CA LEU A 2 18.91 9.11 11.67
C LEU A 2 18.07 9.48 10.44
N ASN A 3 17.37 8.50 9.88
CA ASN A 3 16.50 8.68 8.72
C ASN A 3 15.13 8.10 9.05
N TYR A 4 14.08 8.70 8.48
CA TYR A 4 12.72 8.17 8.52
C TYR A 4 12.29 7.83 7.09
N LEU A 5 11.56 6.73 6.95
CA LEU A 5 10.90 6.37 5.71
C LEU A 5 9.53 7.06 5.67
N SER A 6 9.24 7.78 4.61
CA SER A 6 7.93 8.43 4.41
C SER A 6 7.12 7.59 3.44
N GLN A 7 5.92 7.17 3.85
CA GLN A 7 4.95 6.56 2.95
C GLN A 7 3.76 7.49 2.77
N LEU A 8 3.34 7.63 1.52
CA LEU A 8 2.35 8.58 1.05
C LEU A 8 1.33 7.87 0.16
N SER A 9 0.05 8.18 0.34
CA SER A 9 -1.03 7.82 -0.58
C SER A 9 -1.66 9.08 -1.14
N VAL A 10 -1.93 9.05 -2.45
CA VAL A 10 -2.39 10.19 -3.23
C VAL A 10 -3.54 9.75 -4.12
N ASP A 11 -4.58 10.56 -4.24
CA ASP A 11 -5.66 10.30 -5.20
C ASP A 11 -5.19 10.57 -6.64
N THR A 12 -5.65 9.74 -7.59
CA THR A 12 -5.19 9.79 -8.99
C THR A 12 -5.92 10.83 -9.85
N ALA A 13 -6.98 11.46 -9.36
CA ALA A 13 -7.78 12.44 -10.10
C ALA A 13 -7.28 13.87 -9.86
N HIS A 14 -7.02 14.21 -8.61
CA HIS A 14 -6.70 15.56 -8.16
C HIS A 14 -5.44 15.63 -7.31
N HIS A 15 -4.61 14.58 -7.25
CA HIS A 15 -3.35 14.54 -6.47
C HIS A 15 -3.43 15.05 -5.02
N VAL A 16 -4.59 14.94 -4.39
CA VAL A 16 -4.82 15.19 -2.98
C VAL A 16 -4.18 14.05 -2.20
N ILE A 17 -3.42 14.44 -1.17
CA ILE A 17 -2.82 13.48 -0.24
C ILE A 17 -3.93 12.92 0.63
N THR A 18 -4.18 11.62 0.51
CA THR A 18 -5.21 10.91 1.29
C THR A 18 -4.63 10.32 2.57
N ASP A 19 -3.35 9.99 2.58
CA ASP A 19 -2.64 9.48 3.74
C ASP A 19 -1.13 9.75 3.66
N ILE A 20 -0.49 10.00 4.80
CA ILE A 20 0.97 10.08 4.93
C ILE A 20 1.38 9.54 6.31
N ARG A 21 2.54 8.88 6.42
CA ARG A 21 3.10 8.44 7.70
C ARG A 21 4.61 8.22 7.64
N ALA A 22 5.28 8.52 8.74
CA ALA A 22 6.67 8.19 9.01
C ALA A 22 6.79 6.75 9.56
N TYR A 23 7.77 6.02 9.04
CA TYR A 23 8.21 4.70 9.47
C TYR A 23 9.71 4.72 9.77
N ASN A 24 10.19 3.68 10.44
CA ASN A 24 11.62 3.47 10.59
C ASN A 24 12.24 3.10 9.23
N ALA A 25 13.48 3.55 9.01
CA ALA A 25 14.16 3.39 7.72
C ALA A 25 14.77 1.99 7.48
N ASP A 26 14.70 1.09 8.47
CA ASP A 26 15.16 -0.30 8.40
C ASP A 26 14.10 -1.26 7.84
N GLY A 27 12.84 -0.82 7.76
CA GLY A 27 11.74 -1.58 7.20
C GLY A 27 11.69 -1.54 5.66
N LYS A 28 11.03 -2.54 5.06
CA LYS A 28 10.75 -2.59 3.62
C LYS A 28 9.37 -2.03 3.31
N ASP A 29 9.20 -1.45 2.12
CA ASP A 29 7.92 -0.87 1.69
C ASP A 29 6.76 -1.88 1.74
N ASN A 30 7.00 -3.11 1.27
CA ASN A 30 6.01 -4.18 1.31
C ASN A 30 5.52 -4.53 2.73
N GLN A 31 6.29 -4.27 3.78
CA GLN A 31 5.89 -4.50 5.17
C GLN A 31 4.93 -3.42 5.67
N GLN A 32 4.94 -2.24 5.06
CA GLN A 32 4.11 -1.10 5.50
C GLN A 32 2.75 -1.05 4.82
N LEU A 33 2.59 -1.70 3.65
CA LEU A 33 1.33 -1.70 2.91
C LEU A 33 0.12 -2.13 3.74
N PRO A 34 0.17 -3.20 4.57
CA PRO A 34 -0.98 -3.61 5.36
C PRO A 34 -1.46 -2.54 6.35
N ASP A 35 -0.53 -1.81 7.00
CA ASP A 35 -0.88 -0.70 7.90
C ASP A 35 -1.52 0.45 7.12
N ILE A 36 -0.91 0.84 5.99
CA ILE A 36 -1.40 1.91 5.11
C ILE A 36 -2.81 1.57 4.64
N VAL A 37 -3.01 0.38 4.08
CA VAL A 37 -4.31 -0.06 3.53
C VAL A 37 -5.38 -0.05 4.61
N LYS A 38 -5.09 -0.64 5.78
CA LYS A 38 -6.05 -0.69 6.91
C LYS A 38 -6.49 0.71 7.33
N ARG A 39 -5.53 1.63 7.51
CA ARG A 39 -5.81 3.00 7.95
C ARG A 39 -6.51 3.83 6.88
N LEU A 40 -6.05 3.74 5.64
CA LEU A 40 -6.59 4.51 4.52
C LEU A 40 -8.02 4.06 4.19
N GLN A 41 -8.28 2.75 4.10
CA GLN A 41 -9.62 2.23 3.80
C GLN A 41 -10.64 2.69 4.86
N ALA A 42 -10.30 2.57 6.15
CA ALA A 42 -11.16 3.04 7.24
C ALA A 42 -11.35 4.57 7.24
N ARG A 43 -10.35 5.33 6.81
CA ARG A 43 -10.46 6.79 6.66
C ARG A 43 -11.41 7.16 5.52
N LEU A 44 -11.22 6.58 4.33
CA LEU A 44 -12.03 6.86 3.15
C LEU A 44 -13.50 6.47 3.38
N TRP A 45 -13.74 5.30 3.97
CA TRP A 45 -15.08 4.84 4.32
C TRP A 45 -15.83 5.83 5.23
N ARG A 46 -15.16 6.34 6.28
CA ARG A 46 -15.74 7.37 7.18
C ARG A 46 -16.08 8.69 6.48
N GLN A 47 -15.55 8.92 5.28
CA GLN A 47 -15.83 10.09 4.46
C GLN A 47 -16.80 9.77 3.30
N GLY A 48 -17.39 8.57 3.27
CA GLY A 48 -18.28 8.13 2.20
C GLY A 48 -17.57 7.82 0.88
N LEU A 49 -16.25 7.60 0.90
CA LEU A 49 -15.45 7.31 -0.29
C LEU A 49 -15.13 5.82 -0.37
N ILE A 50 -15.40 5.22 -1.53
CA ILE A 50 -15.10 3.82 -1.82
C ILE A 50 -13.74 3.74 -2.51
N TRP A 51 -12.86 2.90 -1.98
CA TRP A 51 -11.57 2.60 -2.59
C TRP A 51 -11.61 1.24 -3.26
N GLU A 52 -11.35 1.21 -4.57
CA GLU A 52 -11.41 -0.02 -5.36
C GLU A 52 -10.02 -0.48 -5.85
N ASN A 53 -9.20 0.45 -6.32
CA ASN A 53 -7.95 0.14 -7.01
C ASN A 53 -6.74 0.62 -6.19
N CYS A 54 -5.88 -0.31 -5.78
CA CYS A 54 -4.61 -0.02 -5.11
C CYS A 54 -3.48 -0.02 -6.14
N VAL A 55 -2.90 1.15 -6.40
CA VAL A 55 -1.80 1.33 -7.35
C VAL A 55 -0.54 1.68 -6.56
N ALA A 56 0.53 0.91 -6.69
CA ALA A 56 1.77 1.13 -5.97
C ALA A 56 3.00 0.63 -6.75
N ASP A 57 4.19 1.02 -6.28
CA ASP A 57 5.47 0.64 -6.88
C ASP A 57 5.82 -0.83 -6.62
N THR A 58 6.77 -1.35 -7.41
CA THR A 58 7.30 -2.71 -7.28
C THR A 58 7.82 -3.04 -5.88
N GLY A 59 8.29 -2.05 -5.12
CA GLY A 59 8.73 -2.21 -3.73
C GLY A 59 7.65 -2.77 -2.79
N TYR A 60 6.38 -2.61 -3.16
CA TYR A 60 5.22 -3.10 -2.42
C TYR A 60 4.78 -4.52 -2.77
N SER A 61 5.39 -5.15 -3.78
CA SER A 61 5.05 -6.50 -4.22
C SER A 61 5.40 -7.56 -3.17
N SER A 62 4.40 -8.31 -2.71
CA SER A 62 4.56 -9.59 -2.02
C SER A 62 3.29 -10.41 -2.17
N GLY A 63 3.41 -11.74 -2.04
CA GLY A 63 2.25 -12.62 -2.06
C GLY A 63 1.25 -12.31 -0.95
N GLU A 64 1.77 -12.04 0.26
CA GLU A 64 0.98 -11.65 1.42
C GLU A 64 0.20 -10.35 1.16
N ASN A 65 0.80 -9.38 0.45
CA ASN A 65 0.12 -8.13 0.10
C ASN A 65 -0.97 -8.34 -0.94
N TYR A 66 -0.75 -9.17 -1.95
CA TYR A 66 -1.79 -9.49 -2.94
C TYR A 66 -2.98 -10.18 -2.28
N ALA A 67 -2.72 -11.18 -1.44
CA ALA A 67 -3.78 -11.88 -0.69
C ALA A 67 -4.56 -10.91 0.23
N MET A 68 -3.85 -10.05 0.95
CA MET A 68 -4.46 -9.07 1.86
C MET A 68 -5.32 -8.03 1.12
N LEU A 69 -4.87 -7.55 -0.03
CA LEU A 69 -5.62 -6.61 -0.87
C LEU A 69 -6.90 -7.27 -1.40
N GLU A 70 -6.80 -8.49 -1.93
CA GLU A 70 -7.96 -9.24 -2.43
C GLU A 70 -8.97 -9.53 -1.31
N GLN A 71 -8.51 -9.93 -0.12
CA GLN A 71 -9.36 -10.14 1.06
C GLN A 71 -10.13 -8.86 1.47
N ARG A 72 -9.57 -7.68 1.20
CA ARG A 72 -10.20 -6.38 1.46
C ARG A 72 -11.05 -5.85 0.30
N GLY A 73 -11.22 -6.63 -0.76
CA GLY A 73 -11.95 -6.25 -1.96
C GLY A 73 -11.21 -5.22 -2.83
N LEU A 74 -9.89 -5.08 -2.66
CA LEU A 74 -9.06 -4.14 -3.41
C LEU A 74 -8.37 -4.83 -4.60
N LYS A 75 -8.47 -4.22 -5.78
CA LYS A 75 -7.74 -4.64 -6.98
C LYS A 75 -6.35 -4.02 -6.96
N SER A 76 -5.32 -4.85 -6.83
CA SER A 76 -3.92 -4.42 -6.94
C SER A 76 -3.48 -4.16 -8.40
N PHE A 77 -2.76 -3.06 -8.60
CA PHE A 77 -2.01 -2.75 -9.82
C PHE A 77 -0.57 -2.48 -9.42
N ILE A 78 0.06 -3.48 -8.81
CA ILE A 78 1.42 -3.42 -8.28
C ILE A 78 2.23 -4.43 -9.10
N PRO A 79 3.24 -3.99 -9.88
CA PRO A 79 3.99 -4.93 -10.70
C PRO A 79 4.74 -5.93 -9.81
N PRO A 80 4.75 -7.23 -10.17
CA PRO A 80 5.46 -8.23 -9.41
C PRO A 80 6.95 -7.92 -9.34
N HIS A 81 7.54 -8.13 -8.18
CA HIS A 81 8.97 -7.95 -7.94
C HIS A 81 9.50 -9.06 -7.04
N GLY A 82 10.75 -9.44 -7.27
CA GLY A 82 11.48 -10.40 -6.44
C GLY A 82 11.33 -11.86 -6.89
N THR A 83 11.26 -12.77 -5.92
CA THR A 83 11.47 -14.22 -6.11
C THR A 83 10.18 -15.00 -6.37
N TYR A 84 9.31 -14.49 -7.26
CA TYR A 84 8.17 -15.29 -7.70
C TYR A 84 8.70 -16.55 -8.43
N LYS A 85 8.36 -17.73 -7.92
CA LYS A 85 8.82 -19.02 -8.45
C LYS A 85 7.63 -19.93 -8.65
N VAL A 86 7.34 -20.22 -9.91
CA VAL A 86 6.17 -21.01 -10.34
C VAL A 86 6.46 -22.51 -10.34
N GLY A 87 7.74 -22.90 -10.42
CA GLY A 87 8.18 -24.28 -10.54
C GLY A 87 9.45 -24.35 -11.39
N PRO A 88 10.09 -25.53 -11.48
CA PRO A 88 11.15 -25.77 -12.45
C PRO A 88 10.56 -25.82 -13.87
N GLU A 89 11.38 -25.43 -14.85
CA GLU A 89 10.99 -25.46 -16.26
C GLU A 89 10.65 -26.88 -16.75
N GLY A 90 9.59 -27.01 -17.56
CA GLY A 90 9.08 -28.30 -18.04
C GLY A 90 8.24 -29.09 -17.04
N PHE A 91 8.02 -28.59 -15.82
CA PHE A 91 7.12 -29.20 -14.84
C PHE A 91 5.76 -28.54 -14.89
N THR A 92 4.71 -29.35 -14.92
CA THR A 92 3.32 -28.85 -14.96
C THR A 92 2.70 -28.99 -13.58
N TYR A 93 2.08 -27.94 -13.08
CA TYR A 93 1.38 -27.97 -11.79
C TYR A 93 -0.06 -28.42 -11.99
N ILE A 94 -0.48 -29.41 -11.20
CA ILE A 94 -1.86 -29.90 -11.12
C ILE A 94 -2.46 -29.35 -9.83
N LYS A 95 -3.45 -28.47 -9.99
CA LYS A 95 -3.99 -27.68 -8.88
C LYS A 95 -4.89 -28.52 -7.97
N GLU A 96 -5.60 -29.47 -8.55
CA GLU A 96 -6.61 -30.32 -7.91
C GLU A 96 -5.99 -31.18 -6.81
N GLU A 97 -4.77 -31.68 -7.04
CA GLU A 97 -4.07 -32.60 -6.15
C GLU A 97 -2.82 -31.98 -5.48
N ASP A 98 -2.56 -30.67 -5.69
CA ASP A 98 -1.39 -29.94 -5.18
C ASP A 98 -0.06 -30.67 -5.45
N HIS A 99 0.20 -31.02 -6.71
CA HIS A 99 1.44 -31.69 -7.12
C HIS A 99 1.97 -31.17 -8.46
N TYR A 100 3.24 -31.47 -8.75
CA TYR A 100 3.83 -31.20 -10.07
C TYR A 100 4.06 -32.49 -10.84
N LEU A 101 3.74 -32.50 -12.13
CA LEU A 101 4.15 -33.54 -13.05
C LEU A 101 5.50 -33.16 -13.66
N CYS A 102 6.45 -34.09 -13.62
CA CYS A 102 7.69 -33.95 -14.37
C CYS A 102 7.47 -34.16 -15.88
N PRO A 103 8.47 -33.85 -16.74
CA PRO A 103 8.38 -34.09 -18.19
C PRO A 103 8.06 -35.54 -18.59
N ARG A 104 8.24 -36.52 -17.68
CA ARG A 104 7.87 -37.93 -17.86
C ARG A 104 6.52 -38.31 -17.25
N GLY A 105 5.70 -37.33 -16.86
CA GLY A 105 4.38 -37.55 -16.27
C GLY A 105 4.40 -38.13 -14.85
N LYS A 106 5.53 -38.10 -14.13
CA LYS A 106 5.61 -38.59 -12.75
C LYS A 106 5.30 -37.46 -11.76
N ALA A 107 4.44 -37.75 -10.79
CA ALA A 107 4.00 -36.80 -9.79
C ALA A 107 5.08 -36.50 -8.72
N ILE A 108 5.13 -35.24 -8.32
CA ILE A 108 6.01 -34.69 -7.29
C ILE A 108 5.10 -34.04 -6.26
N PRO A 109 4.77 -34.77 -5.19
CA PRO A 109 3.77 -34.33 -4.24
C PRO A 109 4.27 -33.14 -3.42
N PHE A 110 3.32 -32.31 -3.00
CA PHE A 110 3.51 -31.34 -1.94
C PHE A 110 4.00 -32.03 -0.66
N ARG A 111 4.88 -31.35 0.09
CA ARG A 111 5.42 -31.86 1.36
C ARG A 111 5.09 -30.98 2.54
N LYS A 112 5.41 -29.70 2.46
CA LYS A 112 5.22 -28.76 3.57
C LYS A 112 5.24 -27.31 3.13
N VAL A 113 4.56 -26.47 3.89
CA VAL A 113 4.74 -25.02 3.88
C VAL A 113 5.86 -24.67 4.85
N PHE A 114 6.73 -23.74 4.49
CA PHE A 114 7.76 -23.23 5.39
C PHE A 114 8.02 -21.74 5.14
N LEU A 115 8.64 -21.08 6.12
CA LEU A 115 9.15 -19.72 5.97
C LEU A 115 10.61 -19.77 5.52
N ASP A 116 10.91 -19.06 4.45
CA ASP A 116 12.28 -18.90 3.97
C ASP A 116 13.13 -18.17 5.02
N SER A 117 14.29 -18.74 5.39
CA SER A 117 15.10 -18.22 6.49
C SER A 117 15.59 -16.79 6.27
N ARG A 118 15.91 -16.44 5.02
CA ARG A 118 16.47 -15.14 4.60
C ARG A 118 15.40 -14.10 4.34
N THR A 119 14.36 -14.47 3.60
CA THR A 119 13.33 -13.52 3.15
C THR A 119 12.11 -13.49 4.05
N LYS A 120 11.95 -14.47 4.95
CA LYS A 120 10.77 -14.67 5.82
C LYS A 120 9.45 -14.78 5.04
N THR A 121 9.52 -15.17 3.76
CA THR A 121 8.35 -15.37 2.89
C THR A 121 7.85 -16.80 2.98
N LYS A 122 6.53 -17.00 2.85
CA LYS A 122 5.93 -18.35 2.79
C LYS A 122 6.22 -19.03 1.46
N LYS A 123 6.65 -20.29 1.52
CA LYS A 123 6.91 -21.15 0.35
C LYS A 123 6.33 -22.54 0.55
N LYS A 124 5.96 -23.18 -0.56
CA LYS A 124 5.60 -24.61 -0.60
C LYS A 124 6.81 -25.42 -1.08
N ALA A 125 7.12 -26.51 -0.38
CA ALA A 125 8.15 -27.47 -0.78
C ALA A 125 7.52 -28.70 -1.45
N TYR A 126 8.12 -29.14 -2.55
CA TYR A 126 7.74 -30.32 -3.32
C TYR A 126 8.93 -31.26 -3.40
N ARG A 127 8.68 -32.55 -3.24
CA ARG A 127 9.75 -33.57 -3.25
C ARG A 127 9.28 -34.91 -3.78
N ALA A 128 9.94 -35.35 -4.85
CA ALA A 128 9.76 -36.67 -5.43
C ALA A 128 10.45 -37.74 -4.56
N SER A 129 9.94 -38.97 -4.60
CA SER A 129 10.70 -40.11 -4.06
C SER A 129 11.90 -40.40 -4.96
N SER A 130 13.05 -40.72 -4.37
CA SER A 130 14.25 -41.15 -5.11
C SER A 130 13.99 -42.34 -6.04
N LYS A 131 13.03 -43.22 -5.67
CA LYS A 131 12.61 -44.37 -6.49
C LYS A 131 12.06 -43.95 -7.86
N ILE A 132 11.37 -42.82 -7.95
CA ILE A 132 10.80 -42.29 -9.20
C ILE A 132 11.90 -41.87 -10.18
N CYS A 133 13.03 -41.39 -9.66
CA CYS A 133 14.14 -40.87 -10.44
C CYS A 133 15.26 -41.90 -10.69
N LYS A 134 15.15 -43.12 -10.14
CA LYS A 134 16.12 -44.20 -10.35
C LYS A 134 15.97 -44.76 -11.77
N GLY A 135 17.06 -44.81 -12.53
CA GLY A 135 17.04 -45.26 -13.94
C GLY A 135 16.34 -44.30 -14.91
N CYS A 136 16.04 -43.06 -14.50
CA CYS A 136 15.41 -42.09 -15.38
C CYS A 136 16.44 -41.55 -16.41
N PRO A 137 16.14 -41.57 -17.73
CA PRO A 137 17.05 -41.03 -18.76
C PRO A 137 17.34 -39.53 -18.60
N LEU A 138 16.43 -38.77 -17.99
CA LEU A 138 16.61 -37.33 -17.75
C LEU A 138 17.35 -37.04 -16.44
N ARG A 139 17.86 -38.06 -15.73
CA ARG A 139 18.40 -37.91 -14.38
C ARG A 139 19.57 -36.92 -14.31
N GLU A 140 20.53 -37.04 -15.20
CA GLU A 140 21.74 -36.19 -15.19
C GLU A 140 21.38 -34.71 -15.34
N GLY A 141 20.57 -34.36 -16.35
CA GLY A 141 20.12 -32.98 -16.57
C GLY A 141 19.10 -32.46 -15.55
N CYS A 142 18.26 -33.33 -14.98
CA CYS A 142 17.18 -32.91 -14.09
C CYS A 142 17.61 -32.79 -12.62
N LEU A 143 18.52 -33.65 -12.14
CA LEU A 143 18.90 -33.76 -10.73
C LEU A 143 20.32 -33.25 -10.44
N GLY A 144 21.20 -33.19 -11.43
CA GLY A 144 22.62 -32.90 -11.17
C GLY A 144 23.21 -33.89 -10.15
N LYS A 145 23.71 -33.38 -9.02
CA LYS A 145 24.38 -34.20 -7.97
C LYS A 145 23.43 -34.82 -6.93
N VAL A 146 22.13 -34.51 -6.95
CA VAL A 146 21.19 -35.02 -5.95
C VAL A 146 20.46 -36.29 -6.42
N ASN A 147 19.97 -37.08 -5.48
CA ASN A 147 19.33 -38.37 -5.78
C ASN A 147 17.82 -38.29 -6.04
N GLU A 148 17.21 -37.15 -5.73
CA GLU A 148 15.77 -36.93 -5.85
C GLU A 148 15.47 -35.48 -6.22
N LYS A 149 14.34 -35.25 -6.90
CA LYS A 149 13.92 -33.88 -7.26
C LYS A 149 13.26 -33.22 -6.05
N GLN A 150 13.82 -32.10 -5.61
CA GLN A 150 13.23 -31.23 -4.62
C GLN A 150 13.31 -29.78 -5.08
N PHE A 151 12.23 -29.02 -4.90
CA PHE A 151 12.20 -27.59 -5.15
C PHE A 151 11.16 -26.90 -4.26
N SER A 152 11.24 -25.58 -4.21
CA SER A 152 10.24 -24.75 -3.53
C SER A 152 9.69 -23.70 -4.48
N VAL A 153 8.39 -23.43 -4.33
CA VAL A 153 7.64 -22.46 -5.11
C VAL A 153 6.97 -21.45 -4.18
N THR A 154 6.56 -20.32 -4.75
CA THR A 154 5.84 -19.28 -4.02
C THR A 154 4.51 -19.81 -3.49
N TYR A 155 4.17 -19.50 -2.23
CA TYR A 155 2.92 -19.98 -1.61
C TYR A 155 1.67 -19.33 -2.24
N HIS A 156 1.68 -18.01 -2.39
CA HIS A 156 0.57 -17.20 -2.93
C HIS A 156 0.56 -17.18 -4.47
N ARG A 157 0.68 -18.35 -5.10
CA ARG A 157 0.82 -18.44 -6.56
C ARG A 157 -0.35 -17.80 -7.30
N ASP A 158 -1.56 -18.17 -6.92
CA ASP A 158 -2.78 -17.75 -7.61
C ASP A 158 -2.98 -16.22 -7.53
N GLU A 159 -2.64 -15.62 -6.38
CA GLU A 159 -2.69 -14.17 -6.17
C GLU A 159 -1.66 -13.44 -7.04
N TYR A 160 -0.46 -13.99 -7.20
CA TYR A 160 0.53 -13.47 -8.13
C TYR A 160 0.03 -13.54 -9.58
N GLU A 161 -0.49 -14.68 -10.02
CA GLU A 161 -0.99 -14.87 -11.39
C GLU A 161 -2.15 -13.92 -11.71
N ARG A 162 -3.13 -13.80 -10.81
CA ARG A 162 -4.23 -12.83 -10.96
C ARG A 162 -3.72 -11.39 -11.04
N ASN A 163 -2.74 -11.03 -10.20
CA ASN A 163 -2.16 -9.69 -10.24
C ASN A 163 -1.36 -9.43 -11.53
N ILE A 164 -0.58 -10.40 -12.00
CA ILE A 164 0.15 -10.32 -13.27
C ILE A 164 -0.81 -10.06 -14.42
N GLN A 165 -1.87 -10.86 -14.54
CA GLN A 165 -2.92 -10.68 -15.54
C GLN A 165 -3.55 -9.27 -15.46
N ARG A 166 -3.83 -8.79 -14.24
CA ARG A 166 -4.36 -7.42 -14.04
C ARG A 166 -3.39 -6.33 -14.47
N VAL A 167 -2.10 -6.46 -14.15
CA VAL A 167 -1.06 -5.48 -14.51
C VAL A 167 -0.77 -5.46 -16.01
N GLU A 168 -0.83 -6.62 -16.67
CA GLU A 168 -0.60 -6.75 -18.13
C GLU A 168 -1.82 -6.36 -18.98
N SER A 169 -3.01 -6.30 -18.37
CA SER A 169 -4.24 -5.88 -19.03
C SER A 169 -4.17 -4.42 -19.58
N PRO A 170 -5.05 -4.04 -20.52
CA PRO A 170 -5.18 -2.64 -20.95
C PRO A 170 -5.43 -1.67 -19.78
N GLN A 171 -6.22 -2.08 -18.79
CA GLN A 171 -6.44 -1.30 -17.56
C GLN A 171 -5.14 -1.16 -16.77
N GLY A 172 -4.35 -2.23 -16.65
CA GLY A 172 -3.05 -2.19 -15.98
C GLY A 172 -2.06 -1.22 -16.64
N ARG A 173 -2.03 -1.17 -17.98
CA ARG A 173 -1.25 -0.18 -18.74
C ARG A 173 -1.70 1.25 -18.44
N TYR A 174 -3.01 1.50 -18.39
CA TYR A 174 -3.55 2.81 -17.98
C TYR A 174 -3.16 3.19 -16.54
N MET A 175 -3.30 2.26 -15.60
CA MET A 175 -2.97 2.48 -14.19
C MET A 175 -1.48 2.71 -13.98
N LYS A 176 -0.62 2.05 -14.76
CA LYS A 176 0.83 2.32 -14.77
C LYS A 176 1.14 3.77 -15.16
N GLY A 177 0.49 4.28 -16.22
CA GLY A 177 0.64 5.68 -16.63
C GLY A 177 0.16 6.66 -15.55
N LYS A 178 -0.98 6.36 -14.90
CA LYS A 178 -1.47 7.15 -13.76
C LYS A 178 -0.47 7.16 -12.60
N ARG A 179 0.11 6.02 -12.24
CA ARG A 179 1.10 5.92 -11.14
C ARG A 179 2.27 6.88 -11.33
N GLN A 180 2.89 6.85 -12.52
CA GLN A 180 4.06 7.67 -12.86
C GLN A 180 3.78 9.17 -12.70
N GLY A 181 2.58 9.63 -13.05
CA GLY A 181 2.19 11.03 -12.95
C GLY A 181 1.55 11.45 -11.62
N THR A 182 1.42 10.56 -10.63
CA THR A 182 0.63 10.83 -9.41
C THR A 182 1.47 11.10 -8.17
N VAL A 183 2.21 10.10 -7.69
CA VAL A 183 2.86 10.17 -6.37
C VAL A 183 4.17 10.97 -6.44
N GLU A 184 4.97 10.77 -7.48
CA GLU A 184 6.29 11.40 -7.61
C GLU A 184 6.23 12.94 -7.61
N PRO A 185 5.32 13.61 -8.36
CA PRO A 185 5.24 15.08 -8.32
C PRO A 185 4.83 15.62 -6.95
N VAL A 186 3.94 14.92 -6.25
CA VAL A 186 3.49 15.30 -4.91
C VAL A 186 4.64 15.15 -3.91
N PHE A 187 5.33 14.01 -3.94
CA PHE A 187 6.47 13.75 -3.07
C PHE A 187 7.63 14.72 -3.34
N GLY A 188 7.90 15.03 -4.62
CA GLY A 188 8.84 16.08 -5.02
C GLY A 188 8.46 17.45 -4.46
N THR A 189 7.16 17.81 -4.50
CA THR A 189 6.68 19.07 -3.92
C THR A 189 6.90 19.12 -2.41
N LEU A 190 6.58 18.03 -1.70
CA LEU A 190 6.73 17.97 -0.26
C LEU A 190 8.19 18.09 0.17
N THR A 191 9.09 17.41 -0.54
CA THR A 191 10.52 17.38 -0.22
C THR A 191 11.21 18.70 -0.57
N GLN A 192 10.96 19.27 -1.77
CA GLN A 192 11.66 20.48 -2.22
C GLN A 192 11.06 21.78 -1.68
N PHE A 193 9.72 21.87 -1.53
CA PHE A 193 9.05 23.13 -1.22
C PHE A 193 8.32 23.15 0.12
N MET A 194 8.13 22.02 0.79
CA MET A 194 7.36 21.94 2.05
C MET A 194 8.14 21.31 3.20
N GLY A 195 9.47 21.41 3.14
CA GLY A 195 10.35 21.11 4.26
C GLY A 195 10.54 19.62 4.59
N LEU A 196 10.07 18.68 3.76
CA LEU A 196 10.25 17.24 4.05
C LEU A 196 11.64 16.69 3.68
N ARG A 197 12.53 17.47 3.06
CA ARG A 197 13.90 17.01 2.75
C ARG A 197 14.75 16.74 3.99
N LYS A 198 14.55 17.50 5.07
CA LYS A 198 15.23 17.30 6.36
C LYS A 198 14.23 17.56 7.48
N ILE A 199 13.95 16.53 8.28
CA ILE A 199 13.12 16.63 9.47
C ILE A 199 14.04 16.84 10.67
N ASN A 200 13.92 17.98 11.35
CA ASN A 200 14.76 18.36 12.50
C ASN A 200 14.20 17.89 13.84
N THR A 201 13.35 16.85 13.84
CA THR A 201 12.73 16.30 15.05
C THR A 201 13.19 14.87 15.29
N ILE A 202 13.36 14.52 16.56
CA ILE A 202 13.72 13.17 17.00
C ILE A 202 12.45 12.44 17.44
N GLY A 203 12.34 11.17 17.07
CA GLY A 203 11.22 10.30 17.39
C GLY A 203 10.16 10.25 16.30
N LEU A 204 9.62 9.05 16.08
CA LEU A 204 8.63 8.76 15.05
C LEU A 204 7.35 9.60 15.19
N ALA A 205 6.93 9.88 16.43
CA ALA A 205 5.76 10.69 16.71
C ALA A 205 5.91 12.13 16.21
N GLN A 206 7.09 12.74 16.40
CA GLN A 206 7.34 14.11 15.95
C GLN A 206 7.53 14.16 14.44
N ALA A 207 8.23 13.18 13.86
CA ALA A 207 8.37 13.05 12.41
C ALA A 207 7.00 12.93 11.72
N ASN A 208 6.08 12.14 12.29
CA ASN A 208 4.71 12.02 11.81
C ASN A 208 3.96 13.36 11.81
N LYS A 209 4.10 14.17 12.87
CA LYS A 209 3.47 15.50 12.91
C LYS A 209 3.97 16.41 11.79
N VAL A 210 5.30 16.44 11.56
CA VAL A 210 5.89 17.23 10.47
C VAL A 210 5.35 16.79 9.12
N MET A 211 5.31 15.47 8.86
CA MET A 211 4.76 14.92 7.62
C MET A 211 3.28 15.27 7.42
N HIS A 212 2.46 15.16 8.47
CA HIS A 212 1.05 15.55 8.41
C HIS A 212 0.86 17.04 8.15
N LEU A 213 1.62 17.91 8.82
CA LEU A 213 1.54 19.36 8.60
C LEU A 213 1.91 19.73 7.15
N SER A 214 2.97 19.15 6.59
CA SER A 214 3.32 19.36 5.19
C SER A 214 2.23 18.87 4.23
N ALA A 215 1.62 17.71 4.50
CA ALA A 215 0.51 17.20 3.69
C ALA A 215 -0.76 18.07 3.79
N ILE A 216 -1.07 18.60 4.97
CA ILE A 216 -2.17 19.54 5.18
C ILE A 216 -1.91 20.83 4.39
N ALA A 217 -0.71 21.41 4.51
CA ALA A 217 -0.33 22.61 3.77
C ALA A 217 -0.42 22.39 2.25
N TYR A 218 0.04 21.24 1.76
CA TYR A 218 -0.10 20.83 0.36
C TYR A 218 -1.56 20.81 -0.08
N ASN A 219 -2.41 20.06 0.64
CA ASN A 219 -3.81 19.90 0.29
C ASN A 219 -4.58 21.22 0.37
N LEU A 220 -4.31 22.07 1.38
CA LEU A 220 -4.93 23.39 1.51
C LEU A 220 -4.55 24.30 0.34
N LYS A 221 -3.26 24.35 -0.04
CA LYS A 221 -2.81 25.12 -1.20
C LYS A 221 -3.51 24.65 -2.47
N LYS A 222 -3.72 23.33 -2.61
CA LYS A 222 -4.43 22.76 -3.75
C LYS A 222 -5.92 23.11 -3.76
N TYR A 223 -6.57 22.98 -2.61
CA TYR A 223 -7.97 23.35 -2.42
C TYR A 223 -8.23 24.82 -2.76
N LEU A 224 -7.37 25.73 -2.28
CA LEU A 224 -7.50 27.16 -2.59
C LEU A 224 -7.41 27.45 -4.09
N LYS A 225 -6.53 26.77 -4.82
CA LYS A 225 -6.44 26.89 -6.28
C LYS A 225 -7.65 26.31 -7.00
N PHE A 226 -8.21 25.21 -6.49
CA PHE A 226 -9.40 24.59 -7.04
C PHE A 226 -10.62 25.53 -6.92
N GLU A 227 -10.83 26.13 -5.75
CA GLU A 227 -11.91 27.10 -5.50
C GLU A 227 -11.74 28.38 -6.34
N GLN A 228 -10.51 28.86 -6.52
CA GLN A 228 -10.23 30.03 -7.36
C GLN A 228 -10.53 29.80 -8.85
N GLY A 229 -10.48 28.56 -9.33
CA GLY A 229 -10.85 28.20 -10.70
C GLY A 229 -12.34 28.40 -11.02
N GLY A 230 -13.19 28.51 -10.00
CA GLY A 230 -14.63 28.74 -10.14
C GLY A 230 -15.09 30.21 -10.10
N SER A 231 -14.23 31.16 -9.72
CA SER A 231 -14.61 32.57 -9.64
C SER A 231 -13.59 33.48 -10.31
N LYS A 232 -13.84 33.82 -11.57
CA LYS A 232 -13.11 34.85 -12.32
C LYS A 232 -13.49 36.29 -11.92
N SER A 233 -14.27 36.50 -10.85
CA SER A 233 -14.61 37.85 -10.37
C SER A 233 -14.09 38.09 -8.95
N GLY A 234 -13.58 39.32 -8.70
CA GLY A 234 -12.99 39.73 -7.42
C GLY A 234 -13.94 39.65 -6.22
N ALA A 235 -15.25 39.60 -6.46
CA ALA A 235 -16.26 39.44 -5.41
C ALA A 235 -16.25 38.03 -4.77
N GLY A 236 -15.98 36.97 -5.55
CA GLY A 236 -15.97 35.59 -5.04
C GLY A 236 -14.78 35.29 -4.14
N VAL A 237 -13.63 35.92 -4.37
CA VAL A 237 -12.42 35.78 -3.54
C VAL A 237 -12.65 36.34 -2.14
N LEU A 238 -13.32 37.50 -2.03
CA LEU A 238 -13.65 38.13 -0.76
C LEU A 238 -14.69 37.33 0.04
N ALA A 239 -15.65 36.73 -0.66
CA ALA A 239 -16.66 35.85 -0.06
C ALA A 239 -16.05 34.54 0.46
N LEU A 240 -15.11 33.95 -0.29
CA LEU A 240 -14.39 32.74 0.12
C LEU A 240 -13.52 32.99 1.35
N ALA A 241 -12.76 34.08 1.37
CA ALA A 241 -11.95 34.48 2.52
C ALA A 241 -12.81 34.71 3.78
N LYS A 242 -13.98 35.35 3.65
CA LYS A 242 -14.93 35.50 4.76
C LYS A 242 -15.51 34.16 5.23
N ARG A 243 -15.77 33.22 4.32
CA ARG A 243 -16.35 31.91 4.64
C ARG A 243 -15.33 30.98 5.32
N THR A 244 -14.10 30.92 4.83
CA THR A 244 -13.03 30.14 5.45
C THR A 244 -12.64 30.71 6.82
N PHE A 245 -12.57 32.04 6.96
CA PHE A 245 -12.32 32.69 8.25
C PHE A 245 -13.46 32.40 9.25
N ARG A 246 -14.73 32.45 8.83
CA ARG A 246 -15.88 32.05 9.67
C ARG A 246 -15.86 30.58 10.05
N LEU A 247 -15.46 29.68 9.17
CA LEU A 247 -15.43 28.25 9.48
C LEU A 247 -14.28 27.90 10.44
N LEU A 248 -13.12 28.54 10.27
CA LEU A 248 -11.95 28.30 11.11
C LEU A 248 -12.06 28.99 12.48
N PHE A 249 -12.65 30.18 12.56
CA PHE A 249 -12.75 30.96 13.80
C PHE A 249 -14.15 31.05 14.41
N GLY A 250 -15.21 30.68 13.69
CA GLY A 250 -16.58 30.71 14.21
C GLY A 250 -16.84 29.66 15.29
N ALA A 251 -16.16 28.51 15.24
CA ALA A 251 -16.18 27.52 16.31
C ALA A 251 -15.46 28.02 17.58
N TYR A 252 -14.43 28.87 17.41
CA TYR A 252 -13.65 29.44 18.51
C TYR A 252 -14.45 30.51 19.28
N ILE A 253 -15.23 31.34 18.58
CA ILE A 253 -16.06 32.39 19.21
C ILE A 253 -17.28 31.80 19.93
N LYS A 254 -17.91 30.74 19.41
CA LYS A 254 -19.03 30.06 20.09
C LYS A 254 -18.63 29.43 21.43
N HIS A 255 -17.37 29.04 21.60
CA HIS A 255 -16.90 28.38 22.83
C HIS A 255 -16.61 29.34 23.99
N GLN A 256 -16.44 30.65 23.72
CA GLN A 256 -16.26 31.68 24.77
C GLN A 256 -17.58 32.22 25.32
N ASN A 257 -18.69 32.13 24.57
CA ASN A 257 -20.00 32.62 25.03
C ASN A 257 -20.78 31.61 25.90
N TRP A 258 -20.28 30.39 26.08
CA TRP A 258 -20.90 29.39 26.97
C TRP A 258 -20.38 29.47 28.41
N SER A 259 -19.23 30.10 28.66
CA SER A 259 -18.62 30.18 30.00
C SER A 259 -19.10 31.37 30.86
N THR A 260 -19.99 32.23 30.36
CA THR A 260 -20.47 33.43 31.09
C THR A 260 -21.95 33.42 31.47
N THR A 261 -22.69 32.32 31.27
CA THR A 261 -24.12 32.24 31.62
C THR A 261 -24.47 31.01 32.45
N SER A 262 -24.03 30.96 33.72
CA SER A 262 -24.77 30.26 34.78
C SER A 262 -24.19 30.54 36.19
N ARG A 263 -24.76 31.50 36.90
CA ARG A 263 -24.84 31.43 38.38
C ARG A 263 -26.32 31.47 38.75
N PRO A 264 -26.91 30.39 39.29
CA PRO A 264 -28.27 30.45 39.79
C PRO A 264 -28.29 31.24 41.10
N THR A 265 -29.18 32.21 41.16
CA THR A 265 -29.55 32.96 42.37
C THR A 265 -30.22 32.03 43.37
N ARG A 266 -29.61 31.86 44.55
CA ARG A 266 -30.26 31.22 45.71
C ARG A 266 -31.38 32.14 46.22
N LYS A 267 -32.64 31.80 45.94
CA LYS A 267 -33.79 32.33 46.66
C LYS A 267 -33.88 31.66 48.04
N LYS A 268 -33.88 32.47 49.09
CA LYS A 268 -34.33 32.11 50.44
C LYS A 268 -35.85 32.30 50.52
N ALA A 269 -36.53 31.39 51.22
CA ALA A 269 -37.65 31.63 52.16
C ALA A 269 -38.57 30.38 52.24
N PRO A 270 -39.39 30.23 53.30
CA PRO A 270 -39.37 30.92 54.60
C PRO A 270 -38.65 30.12 55.70
#